data_AF-A9G6X7-F1
#
_entry.id   AF-A9G6X7-F1
#
_cell.length_a   1.000
_cell.length_b   1.000
_cell.length_c   1.000
_cell.angle_alpha   90.00
_cell.angle_beta   90.00
_cell.angle_gamma   90.00
#
_symmetry.space_group_name_H-M   'P 1'
#
loop_
_entity.id
_entity.type
_entity.pdbx_description
1 polymer ?
#
loop_
_entity_poly.entity_id
_entity_poly.type
_entity_poly.pdbx_seq_one_letter_code
_entity_poly.pdbx_strand_id
1 'polypeptide(L)'
;MASSPPSFLLAALTCAIASGGAAACSEESPADAAPASLEADALRTPPEADAPRASSGAAAPPAAVVEAAHVTKAPAPAQAEADAPPAAATTPPASAAAEGARIYSKARFAWINPGPYPTRGWSGYLGLGGSVALRGGSVEAARTPGEGCDAWYAIEPRGYVCAGASAAIDPNDPVVAALRPHAPKVDSPWPYDYAESTGAPRYPQLPSAKEQRRSEWDLEEHLANIAKVRAAEGAGEEAIREIDEALVGVDLKPAGVAAPALFPFGGLVREGRDRIVNGSTVAFTRAFDAQDRTWVVTSDQAYMPKDRLKPYPRSSFQGVWLKDGRSLPLAFFRKTDRPKYQRGAGGRFEPTGASFARLASVGLTGRAEVEDGERLLETQEPGVYVRADDAVVIEAAKRSPLEGDGDPSSPRKWIEVSVLGGWFVAYEELTPVFATLISPGRGGVPRQGIPAIETAATPTGRFRIDGKFVTATMVSSTNDKIVHSEVQFVQNFSGPHALHGAYWHDAWGEPKSGGCVNLSPIDAKQMFAWTDPPVPEGWHGLRASRDAGRSTVVLIHR
;
A
#
# COMPACT_ATOMS: atom_id res chain seq x y z
N MET A 1 -28.77 -30.99 19.13
CA MET A 1 -29.82 -30.77 18.12
C MET A 1 -30.22 -29.29 18.13
N ALA A 2 -30.67 -28.78 16.99
CA ALA A 2 -30.99 -27.38 16.66
C ALA A 2 -29.79 -26.50 16.24
N SER A 3 -29.42 -26.69 14.98
CA SER A 3 -28.64 -25.80 14.12
C SER A 3 -29.45 -24.54 13.77
N SER A 4 -28.81 -23.36 13.86
CA SER A 4 -29.27 -22.11 13.23
C SER A 4 -28.20 -21.63 12.24
N PRO A 5 -28.55 -21.08 11.06
CA PRO A 5 -27.60 -20.85 9.97
C PRO A 5 -26.84 -19.52 10.13
N PRO A 6 -25.67 -19.35 9.49
CA PRO A 6 -24.97 -18.08 9.45
C PRO A 6 -25.52 -17.19 8.32
N SER A 7 -25.82 -15.94 8.66
CA SER A 7 -26.16 -14.89 7.70
C SER A 7 -24.89 -14.38 7.02
N PHE A 8 -24.75 -14.63 5.72
CA PHE A 8 -23.80 -13.94 4.84
C PHE A 8 -24.50 -12.69 4.27
N LEU A 9 -23.99 -11.49 4.57
CA LEU A 9 -24.37 -10.27 3.85
C LEU A 9 -23.23 -9.87 2.92
N LEU A 10 -23.46 -10.11 1.62
CA LEU A 10 -22.69 -9.60 0.51
C LEU A 10 -23.28 -8.23 0.15
N ALA A 11 -22.55 -7.13 0.36
CA ALA A 11 -22.99 -5.80 -0.04
C ALA A 11 -22.62 -5.55 -1.51
N ALA A 12 -23.52 -5.90 -2.43
CA ALA A 12 -23.51 -5.42 -3.80
C ALA A 12 -24.41 -4.17 -3.89
N LEU A 13 -23.85 -3.05 -4.34
CA LEU A 13 -24.54 -1.77 -4.47
C LEU A 13 -25.12 -1.64 -5.88
N THR A 14 -26.44 -1.81 -6.03
CA THR A 14 -27.18 -1.47 -7.26
C THR A 14 -27.83 -0.09 -7.10
N CYS A 15 -27.53 0.81 -8.04
CA CYS A 15 -28.12 2.14 -8.14
C CYS A 15 -29.54 2.01 -8.74
N ALA A 16 -30.57 2.41 -7.99
CA ALA A 16 -31.90 2.65 -8.52
C ALA A 16 -32.17 4.16 -8.60
N ILE A 17 -32.50 4.63 -9.81
CA ILE A 17 -32.94 5.99 -10.11
C ILE A 17 -34.42 6.09 -9.76
N ALA A 18 -34.79 7.04 -8.91
CA ALA A 18 -36.18 7.43 -8.68
C ALA A 18 -36.35 8.91 -9.02
N SER A 19 -37.10 9.18 -10.07
CA SER A 19 -37.64 10.50 -10.43
C SER A 19 -39.08 10.60 -9.92
N GLY A 20 -39.36 11.62 -9.11
CA GLY A 20 -40.72 11.94 -8.63
C GLY A 20 -41.51 12.81 -9.61
N GLY A 21 -42.84 12.78 -9.48
CA GLY A 21 -43.79 13.66 -10.14
C GLY A 21 -45.22 13.34 -9.73
N ALA A 22 -45.97 14.35 -9.29
CA ALA A 22 -47.20 14.27 -8.51
C ALA A 22 -48.53 14.23 -9.31
N ALA A 23 -49.60 13.87 -8.57
CA ALA A 23 -50.98 14.37 -8.62
C ALA A 23 -52.02 13.82 -9.64
N ALA A 24 -52.93 13.00 -9.07
CA ALA A 24 -54.40 13.14 -8.99
C ALA A 24 -55.36 13.00 -10.21
N CYS A 25 -56.45 12.28 -9.91
CA CYS A 25 -57.85 12.37 -10.43
C CYS A 25 -58.35 11.38 -11.52
N SER A 26 -59.17 10.42 -11.03
CA SER A 26 -60.53 10.00 -11.43
C SER A 26 -60.89 9.34 -12.77
N GLU A 27 -61.64 8.23 -12.59
CA GLU A 27 -62.82 7.72 -13.33
C GLU A 27 -62.69 6.86 -14.61
N GLU A 28 -63.25 5.65 -14.47
CA GLU A 28 -64.08 4.80 -15.36
C GLU A 28 -63.80 4.55 -16.87
N SER A 29 -63.98 3.26 -17.19
CA SER A 29 -63.94 2.48 -18.46
C SER A 29 -65.09 2.82 -19.45
N PRO A 30 -65.35 2.13 -20.61
CA PRO A 30 -64.69 0.96 -21.26
C PRO A 30 -64.64 0.93 -22.83
N ALA A 31 -64.08 -0.18 -23.36
CA ALA A 31 -64.25 -0.81 -24.70
C ALA A 31 -63.69 -0.08 -25.96
N ASP A 32 -63.17 -0.71 -27.02
CA ASP A 32 -63.32 -2.07 -27.56
C ASP A 32 -62.15 -2.42 -28.54
N ALA A 33 -62.06 -3.70 -28.95
CA ALA A 33 -61.31 -4.29 -30.10
C ALA A 33 -59.87 -4.85 -29.90
N ALA A 34 -59.80 -6.17 -29.68
CA ALA A 34 -58.69 -7.11 -29.97
C ALA A 34 -58.73 -7.53 -31.48
N PRO A 35 -57.86 -8.43 -32.05
CA PRO A 35 -56.91 -9.43 -31.48
C PRO A 35 -55.50 -9.38 -32.18
N ALA A 36 -54.49 -10.25 -32.01
CA ALA A 36 -54.31 -11.64 -31.57
C ALA A 36 -52.80 -11.87 -31.20
N SER A 37 -52.45 -12.53 -30.08
CA SER A 37 -52.09 -13.96 -29.91
C SER A 37 -50.63 -14.29 -30.35
N LEU A 38 -49.72 -15.02 -29.66
CA LEU A 38 -49.72 -16.05 -28.60
C LEU A 38 -48.34 -15.99 -27.89
N GLU A 39 -48.25 -15.86 -26.56
CA GLU A 39 -48.16 -16.92 -25.52
C GLU A 39 -46.87 -17.76 -25.46
N ALA A 40 -46.36 -17.81 -24.22
CA ALA A 40 -45.32 -18.66 -23.67
C ALA A 40 -45.87 -20.07 -23.36
N ASP A 41 -45.00 -21.08 -23.15
CA ASP A 41 -44.63 -21.55 -21.80
C ASP A 41 -43.90 -22.92 -21.82
N ALA A 42 -43.21 -23.19 -20.70
CA ALA A 42 -42.94 -24.48 -20.05
C ALA A 42 -41.76 -25.40 -20.49
N LEU A 43 -40.70 -25.31 -19.67
CA LEU A 43 -39.93 -26.37 -18.97
C LEU A 43 -40.21 -27.86 -19.26
N ARG A 44 -39.12 -28.64 -19.44
CA ARG A 44 -38.92 -30.01 -18.90
C ARG A 44 -37.45 -30.49 -19.08
N THR A 45 -36.84 -31.02 -18.01
CA THR A 45 -35.63 -31.88 -17.95
C THR A 45 -36.03 -33.38 -17.91
N PRO A 46 -35.14 -34.41 -17.88
CA PRO A 46 -33.78 -34.67 -18.44
C PRO A 46 -33.77 -36.03 -19.24
N PRO A 47 -32.64 -36.75 -19.55
CA PRO A 47 -31.94 -37.65 -18.58
C PRO A 47 -30.42 -37.94 -18.82
N GLU A 48 -29.81 -38.65 -17.86
CA GLU A 48 -28.45 -39.27 -17.87
C GLU A 48 -28.31 -40.45 -18.85
N ALA A 49 -27.08 -40.69 -19.37
CA ALA A 49 -26.44 -42.02 -19.49
C ALA A 49 -24.98 -41.97 -20.04
N ASP A 50 -24.08 -42.59 -19.27
CA ASP A 50 -22.85 -43.37 -19.56
C ASP A 50 -21.81 -43.08 -20.68
N ALA A 51 -20.54 -43.32 -20.31
CA ALA A 51 -19.26 -43.09 -21.00
C ALA A 51 -18.86 -44.16 -22.07
N PRO A 52 -17.74 -44.01 -22.82
CA PRO A 52 -16.42 -44.37 -22.28
C PRO A 52 -15.21 -43.49 -22.73
N ARG A 53 -14.10 -43.67 -22.00
CA ARG A 53 -12.75 -43.09 -22.18
C ARG A 53 -12.05 -43.57 -23.48
N ALA A 54 -11.27 -42.68 -24.12
CA ALA A 54 -9.93 -43.00 -24.65
C ALA A 54 -9.06 -41.74 -24.95
N SER A 55 -7.93 -41.66 -24.23
CA SER A 55 -6.61 -41.04 -24.45
C SER A 55 -6.26 -40.36 -25.80
N SER A 56 -5.84 -39.08 -25.73
CA SER A 56 -4.53 -38.55 -26.20
C SER A 56 -4.39 -37.12 -25.60
N GLY A 57 -3.27 -36.59 -25.10
CA GLY A 57 -1.86 -36.90 -25.31
C GLY A 57 -1.14 -35.64 -25.81
N ALA A 58 -1.03 -34.58 -24.98
CA ALA A 58 -0.01 -33.53 -25.13
C ALA A 58 0.07 -32.68 -23.85
N ALA A 59 1.17 -32.82 -23.12
CA ALA A 59 1.51 -32.06 -21.93
C ALA A 59 1.93 -30.63 -22.29
N ALA A 60 1.38 -29.64 -21.59
CA ALA A 60 1.96 -28.30 -21.50
C ALA A 60 3.07 -28.30 -20.41
N PRO A 61 4.24 -27.70 -20.66
CA PRO A 61 5.33 -27.72 -19.68
C PRO A 61 4.99 -26.87 -18.45
N PRO A 62 5.39 -27.27 -17.23
CA PRO A 62 5.22 -26.47 -16.03
C PRO A 62 6.13 -25.24 -16.08
N ALA A 63 5.62 -24.13 -15.53
CA ALA A 63 6.36 -22.90 -15.32
C ALA A 63 7.65 -23.18 -14.54
N ALA A 64 8.78 -22.80 -15.12
CA ALA A 64 10.08 -22.94 -14.51
C ALA A 64 10.13 -22.12 -13.21
N VAL A 65 10.48 -22.83 -12.14
CA VAL A 65 10.93 -22.26 -10.86
C VAL A 65 12.23 -21.51 -11.16
N VAL A 66 12.23 -20.20 -10.94
CA VAL A 66 13.45 -19.39 -11.05
C VAL A 66 14.23 -19.61 -9.75
N GLU A 67 15.32 -20.35 -9.89
CA GLU A 67 16.31 -20.64 -8.85
C GLU A 67 16.92 -19.33 -8.33
N ALA A 68 16.99 -19.18 -7.01
CA ALA A 68 17.56 -18.02 -6.36
C ALA A 68 19.07 -17.97 -6.63
N ALA A 69 19.53 -16.94 -7.34
CA ALA A 69 20.94 -16.70 -7.53
C ALA A 69 21.61 -16.34 -6.19
N HIS A 70 22.67 -17.07 -5.87
CA HIS A 70 23.53 -16.86 -4.70
C HIS A 70 23.99 -15.40 -4.57
N VAL A 71 23.67 -14.78 -3.44
CA VAL A 71 24.21 -13.49 -3.04
C VAL A 71 25.65 -13.70 -2.54
N THR A 72 26.63 -13.36 -3.38
CA THR A 72 28.02 -13.27 -2.93
C THR A 72 28.24 -11.95 -2.19
N LYS A 73 28.79 -12.07 -0.99
CA LYS A 73 29.15 -10.99 -0.07
C LYS A 73 30.11 -10.00 -0.75
N ALA A 74 29.66 -8.78 -1.01
CA ALA A 74 30.52 -7.68 -1.47
C ALA A 74 31.52 -7.28 -0.36
N PRO A 75 32.79 -6.96 -0.69
CA PRO A 75 33.74 -6.44 0.28
C PRO A 75 33.41 -4.99 0.65
N ALA A 76 33.67 -4.65 1.91
CA ALA A 76 33.48 -3.31 2.46
C ALA A 76 34.29 -2.25 1.67
N PRO A 77 33.66 -1.17 1.17
CA PRO A 77 34.42 -0.07 0.60
C PRO A 77 35.05 0.77 1.71
N ALA A 78 36.33 1.09 1.49
CA ALA A 78 37.12 1.98 2.31
C ALA A 78 36.51 3.39 2.36
N GLN A 79 36.61 4.00 3.54
CA GLN A 79 36.15 5.35 3.83
C GLN A 79 36.87 6.36 2.93
N ALA A 80 36.10 7.03 2.07
CA ALA A 80 36.49 8.29 1.45
C ALA A 80 35.62 9.39 2.08
N GLU A 81 36.28 10.32 2.76
CA GLU A 81 35.68 11.50 3.36
C GLU A 81 34.99 12.33 2.28
N ALA A 82 33.69 12.60 2.48
CA ALA A 82 32.93 13.58 1.71
C ALA A 82 32.37 14.61 2.70
N ASP A 83 32.83 15.85 2.54
CA ASP A 83 32.48 17.02 3.32
C ASP A 83 30.96 17.20 3.45
N ALA A 84 30.50 17.26 4.71
CA ALA A 84 29.15 17.63 5.08
C ALA A 84 28.95 19.15 4.91
N PRO A 85 27.81 19.62 4.36
CA PRO A 85 27.46 21.03 4.43
C PRO A 85 27.25 21.46 5.89
N PRO A 86 27.57 22.72 6.26
CA PRO A 86 27.65 23.13 7.65
C PRO A 86 26.30 23.03 8.34
N ALA A 87 26.33 22.42 9.52
CA ALA A 87 25.22 22.31 10.45
C ALA A 87 24.65 23.71 10.75
N ALA A 88 23.42 23.95 10.32
CA ALA A 88 22.60 25.00 10.91
C ALA A 88 22.40 24.62 12.38
N ALA A 89 22.87 25.50 13.26
CA ALA A 89 22.87 25.32 14.70
C ALA A 89 21.50 24.84 15.22
N THR A 90 21.52 23.66 15.84
CA THR A 90 20.42 23.13 16.63
C THR A 90 20.14 24.09 17.78
N THR A 91 19.06 24.86 17.62
CA THR A 91 18.46 25.58 18.75
C THR A 91 17.89 24.51 19.69
N PRO A 92 18.17 24.56 21.02
CA PRO A 92 17.57 23.64 21.98
C PRO A 92 16.04 23.68 21.83
N PRO A 93 15.31 22.57 22.12
CA PRO A 93 13.86 22.54 21.95
C PRO A 93 13.27 23.68 22.78
N ALA A 94 12.77 24.69 22.08
CA ALA A 94 12.02 25.76 22.69
C ALA A 94 10.86 25.08 23.42
N SER A 95 10.86 25.22 24.75
CA SER A 95 9.69 25.35 25.61
C SER A 95 8.42 24.74 25.00
N ALA A 96 7.94 23.63 25.57
CA ALA A 96 6.61 23.08 25.34
C ALA A 96 5.58 24.21 25.23
N ALA A 97 5.33 24.66 23.99
CA ALA A 97 4.18 25.48 23.68
C ALA A 97 3.01 24.62 24.09
N ALA A 98 2.14 25.15 24.96
CA ALA A 98 0.93 24.45 25.36
C ALA A 98 0.26 23.93 24.08
N GLU A 99 0.30 22.61 23.86
CA GLU A 99 -0.41 21.99 22.75
C GLU A 99 -1.87 22.46 22.91
N GLY A 100 -2.37 23.25 21.95
CA GLY A 100 -3.77 23.68 21.96
C GLY A 100 -4.69 22.47 22.09
N ALA A 101 -5.90 22.67 22.59
CA ALA A 101 -6.81 21.55 22.88
C ALA A 101 -6.98 20.63 21.65
N ARG A 102 -7.01 19.32 21.88
CA ARG A 102 -7.09 18.30 20.83
C ARG A 102 -8.24 17.35 21.08
N ILE A 103 -8.64 16.64 20.02
CA ILE A 103 -9.46 15.43 20.11
C ILE A 103 -8.66 14.23 19.63
N TYR A 104 -8.74 13.13 20.38
CA TYR A 104 -7.93 11.92 20.23
C TYR A 104 -8.80 10.75 19.78
N SER A 105 -8.28 9.93 18.86
CA SER A 105 -8.97 8.75 18.38
C SER A 105 -8.90 7.59 19.38
N LYS A 106 -10.03 6.91 19.56
CA LYS A 106 -10.20 5.68 20.35
C LYS A 106 -10.53 4.46 19.48
N ALA A 107 -10.61 4.65 18.16
CA ALA A 107 -11.05 3.65 17.21
C ALA A 107 -10.17 3.66 15.95
N ARG A 108 -10.28 2.59 15.15
CA ARG A 108 -9.65 2.52 13.83
C ARG A 108 -10.09 3.67 12.92
N PHE A 109 -11.33 4.07 13.08
CA PHE A 109 -11.92 5.19 12.36
C PHE A 109 -12.69 6.09 13.32
N ALA A 110 -12.08 7.21 13.72
CA ALA A 110 -12.81 8.35 14.24
C ALA A 110 -13.16 9.28 13.06
N TRP A 111 -14.37 9.10 12.51
CA TRP A 111 -14.79 9.78 11.29
C TRP A 111 -14.88 11.29 11.47
N ILE A 112 -14.36 12.01 10.48
CA ILE A 112 -14.48 13.45 10.34
C ILE A 112 -15.66 13.73 9.40
N ASN A 113 -16.69 14.35 9.98
CA ASN A 113 -17.93 14.66 9.30
C ASN A 113 -17.89 16.10 8.75
N PRO A 114 -18.58 16.37 7.62
CA PRO A 114 -18.67 17.72 7.07
C PRO A 114 -19.46 18.69 7.97
N GLY A 115 -20.36 18.16 8.80
CA GLY A 115 -21.15 18.91 9.78
C GLY A 115 -21.30 18.14 11.11
N PRO A 116 -21.84 18.79 12.16
CA PRO A 116 -22.02 18.19 13.49
C PRO A 116 -23.27 17.30 13.55
N TYR A 117 -23.32 16.30 12.68
CA TYR A 117 -24.41 15.32 12.60
C TYR A 117 -23.90 14.02 11.98
N PRO A 118 -24.51 12.86 12.27
CA PRO A 118 -24.10 11.59 11.69
C PRO A 118 -24.35 11.61 10.19
N THR A 119 -23.31 11.31 9.41
CA THR A 119 -23.44 11.23 7.94
C THR A 119 -22.95 9.90 7.42
N ARG A 120 -23.53 9.46 6.29
CA ARG A 120 -23.02 8.30 5.53
C ARG A 120 -21.76 8.65 4.73
N GLY A 121 -21.57 9.94 4.41
CA GLY A 121 -20.33 10.45 3.83
C GLY A 121 -19.33 10.81 4.93
N TRP A 122 -18.05 10.94 4.58
CA TRP A 122 -17.05 11.45 5.51
C TRP A 122 -16.01 12.23 4.71
N SER A 123 -15.46 13.28 5.33
CA SER A 123 -14.39 14.09 4.74
C SER A 123 -13.04 13.44 4.99
N GLY A 124 -12.87 12.85 6.17
CA GLY A 124 -11.66 12.12 6.55
C GLY A 124 -11.88 11.26 7.79
N TYR A 125 -10.79 10.81 8.41
CA TYR A 125 -10.82 10.19 9.72
C TYR A 125 -9.48 10.33 10.45
N LEU A 126 -9.52 10.22 11.78
CA LEU A 126 -8.34 10.01 12.62
C LEU A 126 -8.11 8.50 12.80
N GLY A 127 -6.85 8.08 12.70
CA GLY A 127 -6.43 6.69 12.89
C GLY A 127 -6.14 6.35 14.34
N LEU A 128 -5.78 5.08 14.62
CA LEU A 128 -5.46 4.61 15.96
C LEU A 128 -4.34 5.42 16.61
N GLY A 129 -4.57 5.93 17.82
CA GLY A 129 -3.61 6.75 18.56
C GLY A 129 -3.38 8.14 17.98
N GLY A 130 -4.05 8.48 16.86
CA GLY A 130 -4.00 9.78 16.23
C GLY A 130 -4.81 10.84 16.98
N SER A 131 -4.53 12.10 16.70
CA SER A 131 -5.27 13.23 17.26
C SER A 131 -5.20 14.43 16.32
N VAL A 132 -6.16 15.34 16.45
CA VAL A 132 -6.21 16.58 15.67
C VAL A 132 -6.51 17.76 16.59
N ALA A 133 -6.00 18.93 16.23
CA ALA A 133 -6.27 20.17 16.94
C ALA A 133 -7.76 20.54 16.84
N LEU A 134 -8.30 21.05 17.95
CA LEU A 134 -9.64 21.62 18.02
C LEU A 134 -9.63 23.04 17.46
N ARG A 135 -10.68 23.39 16.69
CA ARG A 135 -10.82 24.73 16.12
C ARG A 135 -11.00 25.76 17.23
N GLY A 136 -10.25 26.85 17.16
CA GLY A 136 -10.29 27.89 18.20
C GLY A 136 -9.48 27.56 19.46
N GLY A 137 -8.71 26.48 19.45
CA GLY A 137 -7.65 26.19 20.44
C GLY A 137 -8.11 25.73 21.82
N SER A 138 -9.41 25.65 22.10
CA SER A 138 -9.97 25.18 23.38
C SER A 138 -11.14 24.21 23.16
N VAL A 139 -11.44 23.39 24.17
CA VAL A 139 -12.57 22.46 24.16
C VAL A 139 -13.89 23.22 24.06
N GLU A 140 -14.01 24.31 24.82
CA GLU A 140 -15.21 25.14 24.90
C GLU A 140 -15.51 25.82 23.57
N ALA A 141 -14.50 26.39 22.91
CA ALA A 141 -14.69 27.06 21.62
C ALA A 141 -15.04 26.10 20.48
N ALA A 142 -14.48 24.89 20.51
CA ALA A 142 -14.71 23.89 19.46
C ALA A 142 -16.03 23.13 19.62
N ARG A 143 -16.58 23.07 20.84
CA ARG A 143 -17.80 22.32 21.11
C ARG A 143 -18.97 22.90 20.32
N THR A 144 -19.59 22.07 19.49
CA THR A 144 -20.67 22.46 18.58
C THR A 144 -21.95 21.69 18.91
N PRO A 145 -23.13 22.33 18.94
CA PRO A 145 -24.40 21.62 19.04
C PRO A 145 -24.63 20.70 17.83
N GLY A 146 -25.18 19.52 18.06
CA GLY A 146 -25.45 18.55 17.00
C GLY A 146 -26.17 17.31 17.54
N GLU A 147 -26.70 16.49 16.63
CA GLU A 147 -27.49 15.31 16.97
C GLU A 147 -26.65 14.02 16.91
N GLY A 148 -27.16 12.94 17.52
CA GLY A 148 -26.62 11.57 17.35
C GLY A 148 -25.19 11.34 17.88
N CYS A 149 -24.73 12.19 18.79
CA CYS A 149 -23.41 12.11 19.43
C CYS A 149 -23.45 12.69 20.84
N ASP A 150 -22.57 12.23 21.74
CA ASP A 150 -22.44 12.79 23.10
C ASP A 150 -22.01 14.26 23.05
N ALA A 151 -21.05 14.59 22.18
CA ALA A 151 -20.64 15.96 21.88
C ALA A 151 -19.89 16.03 20.54
N TRP A 152 -20.22 17.03 19.73
CA TRP A 152 -19.49 17.34 18.51
C TRP A 152 -18.42 18.39 18.76
N TYR A 153 -17.25 18.20 18.14
CA TYR A 153 -16.15 19.16 18.19
C TYR A 153 -15.70 19.53 16.79
N ALA A 154 -15.64 20.84 16.51
CA ALA A 154 -15.02 21.37 15.31
C ALA A 154 -13.50 21.20 15.38
N ILE A 155 -12.90 20.75 14.29
CA ILE A 155 -11.46 20.47 14.22
C ILE A 155 -10.77 21.33 13.15
N GLU A 156 -9.44 21.37 13.20
CA GLU A 156 -8.62 21.98 12.16
C GLU A 156 -8.38 21.01 10.97
N PRO A 157 -8.25 21.55 9.74
CA PRO A 157 -8.67 22.90 9.33
C PRO A 157 -10.19 23.00 9.16
N ARG A 158 -10.90 21.87 9.06
CA ARG A 158 -12.35 21.81 8.79
C ARG A 158 -12.98 20.52 9.30
N GLY A 159 -14.31 20.49 9.34
CA GLY A 159 -15.08 19.31 9.74
C GLY A 159 -15.26 19.15 11.25
N TYR A 160 -15.92 18.06 11.64
CA TYR A 160 -16.38 17.79 12.99
C TYR A 160 -16.16 16.33 13.37
N VAL A 161 -15.71 16.08 14.59
CA VAL A 161 -15.53 14.74 15.16
C VAL A 161 -16.51 14.55 16.32
N CYS A 162 -17.16 13.39 16.33
CA CYS A 162 -18.02 12.97 17.42
C CYS A 162 -17.18 12.37 18.55
N ALA A 163 -17.24 12.96 19.74
CA ALA A 163 -16.67 12.36 20.96
C ALA A 163 -17.61 11.28 21.52
N GLY A 164 -17.04 10.26 22.16
CA GLY A 164 -17.77 9.13 22.73
C GLY A 164 -17.01 7.82 22.50
N ALA A 165 -17.65 6.87 21.81
CA ALA A 165 -17.08 5.55 21.56
C ALA A 165 -15.81 5.56 20.68
N SER A 166 -15.72 6.49 19.73
CA SER A 166 -14.62 6.53 18.74
C SER A 166 -13.57 7.61 19.00
N ALA A 167 -13.83 8.59 19.88
CA ALA A 167 -12.90 9.67 20.18
C ALA A 167 -13.11 10.26 21.58
N ALA A 168 -12.08 10.91 22.15
CA ALA A 168 -12.17 11.63 23.41
C ALA A 168 -11.35 12.92 23.37
N ILE A 169 -11.77 13.93 24.15
CA ILE A 169 -11.03 15.18 24.35
C ILE A 169 -10.04 15.12 25.53
N ASP A 170 -10.23 14.17 26.45
CA ASP A 170 -9.32 13.97 27.57
C ASP A 170 -8.06 13.21 27.07
N PRO A 171 -6.87 13.84 27.09
CA PRO A 171 -5.63 13.16 26.72
C PRO A 171 -5.29 11.98 27.64
N ASN A 172 -5.88 11.94 28.85
CA ASN A 172 -5.68 10.89 29.85
C ASN A 172 -6.79 9.83 29.83
N ASP A 173 -7.73 9.86 28.86
CA ASP A 173 -8.68 8.76 28.66
C ASP A 173 -7.87 7.45 28.56
N PRO A 174 -8.21 6.40 29.33
CA PRO A 174 -7.39 5.20 29.40
C PRO A 174 -7.16 4.52 28.04
N VAL A 175 -8.13 4.60 27.13
CA VAL A 175 -8.01 4.05 25.76
C VAL A 175 -7.03 4.89 24.96
N VAL A 176 -7.13 6.23 25.05
CA VAL A 176 -6.24 7.17 24.37
C VAL A 176 -4.80 6.98 24.84
N ALA A 177 -4.58 6.97 26.16
CA ALA A 177 -3.27 6.77 26.77
C ALA A 177 -2.63 5.45 26.33
N ALA A 178 -3.43 4.38 26.18
CA ALA A 178 -2.96 3.09 25.71
C ALA A 178 -2.66 3.06 24.20
N LEU A 179 -3.39 3.79 23.35
CA LEU A 179 -3.19 3.78 21.90
C LEU A 179 -2.07 4.70 21.41
N ARG A 180 -1.86 5.85 22.05
CA ARG A 180 -0.90 6.88 21.58
C ARG A 180 0.52 6.35 21.31
N PRO A 181 1.12 5.50 22.17
CA PRO A 181 2.45 4.94 21.92
C PRO A 181 2.52 4.02 20.69
N HIS A 182 1.37 3.61 20.16
CA HIS A 182 1.21 2.69 19.05
C HIS A 182 0.74 3.37 17.75
N ALA A 183 0.64 4.71 17.76
CA ALA A 183 0.30 5.48 16.58
C ALA A 183 1.31 5.26 15.44
N PRO A 184 0.89 5.39 14.16
CA PRO A 184 1.78 5.27 13.02
C PRO A 184 2.89 6.34 13.06
N LYS A 185 4.12 5.94 12.71
CA LYS A 185 5.28 6.83 12.56
C LYS A 185 5.18 7.57 11.21
N VAL A 186 4.32 8.59 11.14
CA VAL A 186 3.98 9.27 9.87
C VAL A 186 5.13 10.05 9.23
N ASP A 187 6.15 10.38 10.02
CA ASP A 187 7.42 10.98 9.60
C ASP A 187 8.41 9.96 9.00
N SER A 188 8.12 8.67 9.10
CA SER A 188 8.89 7.57 8.53
C SER A 188 8.20 7.00 7.29
N PRO A 189 8.94 6.57 6.24
CA PRO A 189 8.35 5.79 5.16
C PRO A 189 7.90 4.38 5.61
N TRP A 190 8.20 4.01 6.85
CA TRP A 190 7.68 2.83 7.54
C TRP A 190 6.85 3.28 8.76
N PRO A 191 5.53 3.49 8.58
CA PRO A 191 4.63 3.84 9.69
C PRO A 191 4.62 2.80 10.82
N TYR A 192 4.85 1.54 10.46
CA TYR A 192 4.97 0.39 11.37
C TYR A 192 6.19 -0.46 11.00
N ASP A 193 6.48 -1.47 11.82
CA ASP A 193 7.29 -2.60 11.39
C ASP A 193 6.40 -3.62 10.66
N TYR A 194 6.98 -4.33 9.69
CA TYR A 194 6.21 -5.18 8.77
C TYR A 194 6.86 -6.56 8.61
N ALA A 195 6.02 -7.58 8.54
CA ALA A 195 6.42 -8.97 8.33
C ALA A 195 5.40 -9.73 7.46
N GLU A 196 5.83 -10.83 6.87
CA GLU A 196 4.99 -11.83 6.27
C GLU A 196 4.51 -12.82 7.33
N SER A 197 3.23 -13.19 7.31
CA SER A 197 2.71 -14.29 8.11
C SER A 197 3.10 -15.61 7.46
N THR A 198 3.69 -16.52 8.24
CA THR A 198 3.86 -17.94 7.85
C THR A 198 2.68 -18.80 8.31
N GLY A 199 1.50 -18.18 8.52
CA GLY A 199 0.28 -18.84 9.00
C GLY A 199 -0.04 -18.59 10.48
N ALA A 200 0.41 -17.45 11.00
CA ALA A 200 0.37 -17.09 12.41
C ALA A 200 -1.06 -16.95 12.97
N PRO A 201 -1.34 -17.51 14.17
CA PRO A 201 -2.56 -17.22 14.90
C PRO A 201 -2.54 -15.77 15.40
N ARG A 202 -3.72 -15.21 15.61
CA ARG A 202 -3.88 -13.83 16.07
C ARG A 202 -4.80 -13.80 17.28
N TYR A 203 -4.28 -13.30 18.40
CA TYR A 203 -4.96 -13.37 19.69
C TYR A 203 -5.38 -11.99 20.19
N PRO A 204 -6.61 -11.84 20.73
CA PRO A 204 -7.05 -10.58 21.32
C PRO A 204 -6.34 -10.28 22.66
N GLN A 205 -5.76 -11.28 23.29
CA GLN A 205 -5.00 -11.20 24.54
C GLN A 205 -3.85 -12.20 24.47
N LEU A 206 -2.85 -12.08 25.35
CA LEU A 206 -1.78 -13.05 25.43
C LEU A 206 -2.37 -14.43 25.79
N PRO A 207 -2.24 -15.45 24.92
CA PRO A 207 -2.94 -16.73 25.09
C PRO A 207 -2.29 -17.58 26.19
N SER A 208 -3.10 -18.37 26.90
CA SER A 208 -2.59 -19.45 27.75
C SER A 208 -1.93 -20.56 26.91
N ALA A 209 -1.10 -21.39 27.53
CA ALA A 209 -0.49 -22.54 26.85
C ALA A 209 -1.53 -23.51 26.25
N LYS A 210 -2.71 -23.63 26.88
CA LYS A 210 -3.83 -24.45 26.37
C LYS A 210 -4.41 -23.84 25.08
N GLU A 211 -4.55 -22.52 25.02
CA GLU A 211 -5.08 -21.82 23.85
C GLU A 211 -4.09 -21.81 22.68
N GLN A 212 -2.80 -21.73 22.96
CA GLN A 212 -1.75 -21.88 21.95
C GLN A 212 -1.86 -23.27 21.31
N ARG A 213 -1.83 -24.35 22.10
CA ARG A 213 -1.98 -25.74 21.58
C ARG A 213 -3.28 -25.97 20.79
N ARG A 214 -4.36 -25.27 21.14
CA ARG A 214 -5.63 -25.36 20.40
C ARG A 214 -5.56 -24.66 19.03
N SER A 215 -4.81 -23.57 18.92
CA SER A 215 -4.78 -22.72 17.73
C SER A 215 -3.60 -23.04 16.79
N GLU A 216 -2.54 -23.60 17.35
CA GLU A 216 -1.28 -23.96 16.69
C GLU A 216 -1.14 -25.49 16.74
N TRP A 217 -1.52 -26.16 15.65
CA TRP A 217 -1.58 -27.63 15.57
C TRP A 217 -0.21 -28.31 15.69
N ASP A 218 0.84 -27.61 15.30
CA ASP A 218 2.26 -28.01 15.22
C ASP A 218 3.12 -27.41 16.35
N LEU A 219 2.52 -26.79 17.38
CA LEU A 219 3.24 -25.97 18.35
C LEU A 219 4.45 -26.66 18.99
N GLU A 220 4.31 -27.93 19.38
CA GLU A 220 5.39 -28.66 20.06
C GLU A 220 6.58 -28.91 19.13
N GLU A 221 6.32 -29.37 17.92
CA GLU A 221 7.34 -29.57 16.89
C GLU A 221 8.00 -28.25 16.48
N HIS A 222 7.20 -27.20 16.27
CA HIS A 222 7.66 -25.85 15.93
C HIS A 222 8.62 -25.28 16.99
N LEU A 223 8.26 -25.38 18.28
CA LEU A 223 9.13 -24.92 19.37
C LEU A 223 10.43 -25.75 19.47
N ALA A 224 10.37 -27.06 19.22
CA ALA A 224 11.56 -27.91 19.16
C ALA A 224 12.49 -27.53 18.00
N ASN A 225 11.93 -27.20 16.83
CA ASN A 225 12.69 -26.75 15.67
C ASN A 225 13.35 -25.37 15.94
N ILE A 226 12.64 -24.44 16.57
CA ILE A 226 13.22 -23.17 17.02
C ILE A 226 14.40 -23.40 17.96
N ALA A 227 14.30 -24.34 18.91
CA ALA A 227 15.40 -24.67 19.81
C ALA A 227 16.63 -25.19 19.06
N LYS A 228 16.43 -26.05 18.05
CA LYS A 228 17.52 -26.53 17.16
C LYS A 228 18.17 -25.37 16.40
N VAL A 229 17.36 -24.48 15.79
CA VAL A 229 17.88 -23.31 15.05
C VAL A 229 18.66 -22.38 15.96
N ARG A 230 18.17 -22.10 17.18
CA ARG A 230 18.88 -21.27 18.16
C ARG A 230 20.19 -21.90 18.65
N ALA A 231 20.23 -23.23 18.79
CA ALA A 231 21.46 -23.96 19.14
C ALA A 231 22.49 -23.97 18.00
N ALA A 232 22.03 -23.92 16.75
CA ALA A 232 22.86 -23.77 15.56
C ALA A 232 23.13 -22.27 15.25
N GLU A 233 23.61 -21.51 16.24
CA GLU A 233 23.85 -20.08 16.09
C GLU A 233 24.72 -19.77 14.85
N GLY A 234 24.24 -18.86 13.99
CA GLY A 234 24.93 -18.51 12.74
C GLY A 234 24.71 -19.49 11.58
N ALA A 235 23.82 -20.48 11.72
CA ALA A 235 23.40 -21.35 10.63
C ALA A 235 22.91 -20.53 9.42
N GLY A 236 23.40 -20.87 8.23
CA GLY A 236 22.91 -20.32 6.97
C GLY A 236 21.49 -20.79 6.66
N GLU A 237 20.84 -20.15 5.69
CA GLU A 237 19.46 -20.46 5.31
C GLU A 237 19.24 -21.93 4.90
N GLU A 238 20.25 -22.58 4.30
CA GLU A 238 20.18 -24.00 3.91
C GLU A 238 20.07 -24.92 5.13
N ALA A 239 20.89 -24.72 6.16
CA ALA A 239 20.84 -25.50 7.39
C ALA A 239 19.53 -25.25 8.17
N ILE A 240 19.00 -24.02 8.14
CA ILE A 240 17.67 -23.73 8.72
C ILE A 240 16.59 -24.48 7.92
N ARG A 241 16.67 -24.48 6.59
CA ARG A 241 15.70 -25.16 5.72
C ARG A 241 15.66 -26.68 5.95
N GLU A 242 16.80 -27.30 6.26
CA GLU A 242 16.87 -28.72 6.64
C GLU A 242 16.16 -29.03 7.96
N ILE A 243 16.10 -28.05 8.88
CA ILE A 243 15.34 -28.16 10.14
C ILE A 243 13.86 -27.91 9.89
N ASP A 244 13.54 -26.76 9.28
CA ASP A 244 12.18 -26.31 8.98
C ASP A 244 12.21 -25.16 7.95
N GLU A 245 11.61 -25.37 6.79
CA GLU A 245 11.51 -24.36 5.73
C GLU A 245 10.74 -23.11 6.19
N ALA A 246 9.74 -23.24 7.07
CA ALA A 246 8.94 -22.12 7.53
C ALA A 246 9.72 -21.14 8.43
N LEU A 247 10.87 -21.57 8.97
CA LEU A 247 11.75 -20.74 9.79
C LEU A 247 12.78 -19.95 8.98
N VAL A 248 12.90 -20.18 7.66
CA VAL A 248 13.88 -19.49 6.81
C VAL A 248 13.57 -17.99 6.73
N GLY A 249 14.46 -17.20 7.33
CA GLY A 249 14.37 -15.75 7.40
C GLY A 249 13.49 -15.21 8.53
N VAL A 250 12.96 -16.07 9.41
CA VAL A 250 12.26 -15.64 10.63
C VAL A 250 13.28 -15.15 11.66
N ASP A 251 13.00 -14.00 12.29
CA ASP A 251 13.85 -13.50 13.38
C ASP A 251 13.47 -14.14 14.72
N LEU A 252 14.23 -15.15 15.12
CA LEU A 252 14.03 -15.93 16.35
C LEU A 252 14.72 -15.33 17.60
N LYS A 253 15.35 -14.15 17.49
CA LYS A 253 16.01 -13.50 18.62
C LYS A 253 14.97 -12.95 19.62
N PRO A 254 15.20 -13.12 20.93
CA PRO A 254 14.40 -12.47 21.97
C PRO A 254 14.33 -10.96 21.78
N ALA A 255 13.21 -10.35 22.17
CA ALA A 255 13.06 -8.90 22.12
C ALA A 255 13.87 -8.20 23.24
N GLY A 256 14.13 -8.89 24.35
CA GLY A 256 14.80 -8.35 25.53
C GLY A 256 13.91 -7.39 26.34
N VAL A 257 12.60 -7.36 26.07
CA VAL A 257 11.65 -6.44 26.69
C VAL A 257 10.47 -7.25 27.23
N ALA A 258 10.09 -7.01 28.48
CA ALA A 258 8.98 -7.70 29.12
C ALA A 258 7.62 -7.35 28.48
N ALA A 259 6.64 -8.23 28.69
CA ALA A 259 5.27 -8.00 28.23
C ALA A 259 4.70 -6.66 28.74
N PRO A 260 4.08 -5.87 27.85
CA PRO A 260 3.45 -4.63 28.26
C PRO A 260 2.17 -4.85 29.05
N ALA A 261 1.77 -3.84 29.83
CA ALA A 261 0.44 -3.80 30.43
C ALA A 261 -0.63 -3.87 29.32
N LEU A 262 -1.55 -4.82 29.45
CA LEU A 262 -2.59 -5.07 28.45
C LEU A 262 -3.75 -4.12 28.66
N PHE A 263 -4.14 -3.42 27.59
CA PHE A 263 -5.40 -2.70 27.56
C PHE A 263 -6.47 -3.55 26.86
N PRO A 264 -7.64 -3.79 27.48
CA PRO A 264 -8.69 -4.61 26.88
C PRO A 264 -9.49 -3.81 25.84
N PHE A 265 -8.91 -3.61 24.66
CA PHE A 265 -9.57 -2.87 23.59
C PHE A 265 -10.84 -3.56 23.09
N GLY A 266 -11.86 -2.74 22.79
CA GLY A 266 -13.11 -3.18 22.16
C GLY A 266 -12.99 -3.39 20.64
N GLY A 267 -14.09 -3.82 20.01
CA GLY A 267 -14.13 -4.17 18.59
C GLY A 267 -13.88 -3.01 17.62
N LEU A 268 -13.96 -1.75 18.06
CA LEU A 268 -13.67 -0.58 17.24
C LEU A 268 -12.17 -0.40 16.93
N VAL A 269 -11.30 -1.09 17.67
CA VAL A 269 -9.84 -1.05 17.47
C VAL A 269 -9.36 -2.20 16.59
N ARG A 270 -9.95 -3.40 16.76
CA ARG A 270 -9.39 -4.65 16.24
C ARG A 270 -9.96 -5.06 14.89
N GLU A 271 -9.08 -5.55 14.02
CA GLU A 271 -9.43 -6.40 12.88
C GLU A 271 -10.08 -7.70 13.36
N GLY A 272 -11.14 -8.13 12.66
CA GLY A 272 -11.97 -9.27 13.09
C GLY A 272 -11.37 -10.65 12.79
N ARG A 273 -10.29 -10.72 12.02
CA ARG A 273 -9.65 -11.98 11.63
C ARG A 273 -8.82 -12.55 12.80
N ASP A 274 -9.09 -13.80 13.15
CA ASP A 274 -8.41 -14.59 14.17
C ASP A 274 -7.19 -15.35 13.64
N ARG A 275 -7.11 -15.52 12.31
CA ARG A 275 -5.96 -16.11 11.62
C ARG A 275 -5.58 -15.30 10.40
N ILE A 276 -4.27 -15.14 10.21
CA ILE A 276 -3.68 -14.47 9.06
C ILE A 276 -2.96 -15.54 8.23
N VAL A 277 -3.51 -15.86 7.06
CA VAL A 277 -3.01 -16.96 6.21
C VAL A 277 -1.62 -16.68 5.67
N ASN A 278 -0.91 -17.74 5.27
CA ASN A 278 0.40 -17.62 4.64
C ASN A 278 0.38 -16.66 3.43
N GLY A 279 1.42 -15.84 3.27
CA GLY A 279 1.52 -14.80 2.24
C GLY A 279 0.73 -13.52 2.52
N SER A 280 -0.01 -13.47 3.64
CA SER A 280 -0.52 -12.20 4.16
C SER A 280 0.58 -11.45 4.89
N THR A 281 0.41 -10.14 5.00
CA THR A 281 1.35 -9.27 5.71
C THR A 281 0.80 -8.87 7.08
N VAL A 282 1.70 -8.49 7.98
CA VAL A 282 1.41 -8.06 9.35
C VAL A 282 2.18 -6.78 9.63
N ALA A 283 1.46 -5.76 10.08
CA ALA A 283 1.98 -4.51 10.60
C ALA A 283 1.97 -4.56 12.13
N PHE A 284 3.09 -4.24 12.76
CA PHE A 284 3.24 -4.29 14.21
C PHE A 284 4.06 -3.12 14.73
N THR A 285 3.87 -2.82 16.02
CA THR A 285 4.40 -1.61 16.67
C THR A 285 5.58 -1.89 17.58
N ARG A 286 5.65 -3.11 18.12
CA ARG A 286 6.74 -3.58 18.99
C ARG A 286 6.75 -5.10 19.11
N ALA A 287 7.87 -5.63 19.58
CA ALA A 287 8.03 -6.99 20.05
C ALA A 287 8.29 -7.02 21.56
N PHE A 288 7.95 -8.12 22.23
CA PHE A 288 8.21 -8.37 23.66
C PHE A 288 8.32 -9.87 23.94
N ASP A 289 8.93 -10.24 25.06
CA ASP A 289 9.08 -11.63 25.49
C ASP A 289 8.06 -12.00 26.57
N ALA A 290 7.42 -13.15 26.41
CA ALA A 290 6.51 -13.75 27.38
C ALA A 290 6.35 -15.24 27.11
N GLN A 291 6.18 -16.04 28.18
CA GLN A 291 5.92 -17.48 28.07
C GLN A 291 6.98 -18.19 27.22
N ASP A 292 8.26 -17.84 27.42
CA ASP A 292 9.42 -18.37 26.71
C ASP A 292 9.40 -18.18 25.17
N ARG A 293 8.53 -17.28 24.68
CA ARG A 293 8.40 -16.89 23.28
C ARG A 293 8.51 -15.38 23.13
N THR A 294 8.75 -14.95 21.90
CA THR A 294 8.68 -13.54 21.52
C THR A 294 7.39 -13.28 20.75
N TRP A 295 6.69 -12.23 21.11
CA TRP A 295 5.40 -11.83 20.57
C TRP A 295 5.49 -10.44 19.97
N VAL A 296 4.60 -10.12 19.04
CA VAL A 296 4.41 -8.74 18.55
C VAL A 296 3.06 -8.20 18.96
N VAL A 297 2.98 -6.88 19.10
CA VAL A 297 1.72 -6.14 19.17
C VAL A 297 1.41 -5.58 17.79
N THR A 298 0.38 -6.09 17.13
CA THR A 298 -0.05 -5.61 15.81
C THR A 298 -0.52 -4.16 15.88
N SER A 299 -0.55 -3.45 14.74
CA SER A 299 -1.00 -2.05 14.64
C SER A 299 -2.38 -1.83 15.27
N ASP A 300 -3.23 -2.85 15.20
CA ASP A 300 -4.60 -2.86 15.71
C ASP A 300 -4.77 -3.64 17.03
N GLN A 301 -3.68 -3.76 17.80
CA GLN A 301 -3.67 -4.20 19.20
C GLN A 301 -4.10 -5.66 19.42
N ALA A 302 -3.63 -6.57 18.56
CA ALA A 302 -3.63 -8.00 18.81
C ALA A 302 -2.21 -8.55 19.01
N TYR A 303 -2.15 -9.76 19.55
CA TYR A 303 -0.92 -10.50 19.78
C TYR A 303 -0.71 -11.55 18.70
N MET A 304 0.50 -11.60 18.17
CA MET A 304 0.92 -12.65 17.24
C MET A 304 2.30 -13.17 17.65
N PRO A 305 2.58 -14.48 17.54
CA PRO A 305 3.90 -15.00 17.82
C PRO A 305 4.89 -14.53 16.75
N LYS A 306 5.99 -13.90 17.18
CA LYS A 306 7.04 -13.38 16.28
C LYS A 306 7.70 -14.52 15.51
N ASP A 307 7.78 -15.70 16.12
CA ASP A 307 8.33 -16.92 15.52
C ASP A 307 7.50 -17.47 14.34
N ARG A 308 6.36 -16.85 13.99
CA ARG A 308 5.60 -17.12 12.76
C ARG A 308 5.48 -15.91 11.84
N LEU A 309 6.41 -14.96 12.00
CA LEU A 309 6.48 -13.73 11.23
C LEU A 309 7.87 -13.59 10.61
N LYS A 310 7.92 -13.54 9.27
CA LYS A 310 9.14 -13.29 8.52
C LYS A 310 9.28 -11.80 8.24
N PRO A 311 10.21 -11.06 8.87
CA PRO A 311 10.34 -9.63 8.65
C PRO A 311 10.66 -9.30 7.19
N TYR A 312 10.07 -8.21 6.68
CA TYR A 312 10.39 -7.72 5.35
C TYR A 312 11.68 -6.86 5.37
N PRO A 313 12.60 -7.05 4.41
CA PRO A 313 13.71 -6.13 4.22
C PRO A 313 13.20 -4.71 3.92
N ARG A 314 13.84 -3.70 4.51
CA ARG A 314 13.52 -2.30 4.21
C ARG A 314 14.23 -1.88 2.94
N SER A 315 13.47 -1.70 1.85
CA SER A 315 14.01 -1.20 0.58
C SER A 315 14.64 0.19 0.78
N SER A 316 15.88 0.36 0.35
CA SER A 316 16.59 1.65 0.30
C SER A 316 16.39 2.38 -1.03
N PHE A 317 15.70 1.75 -1.99
CA PHE A 317 15.45 2.36 -3.29
C PHE A 317 14.56 3.59 -3.14
N GLN A 318 14.95 4.64 -3.87
CA GLN A 318 14.16 5.83 -4.07
C GLN A 318 14.42 6.37 -5.47
N GLY A 319 13.43 7.05 -6.02
CA GLY A 319 13.54 7.76 -7.27
C GLY A 319 14.43 9.00 -7.17
N VAL A 320 14.35 9.81 -8.23
CA VAL A 320 15.17 11.00 -8.41
C VAL A 320 14.27 12.23 -8.45
N TRP A 321 14.45 13.13 -7.50
CA TRP A 321 14.01 14.52 -7.65
C TRP A 321 14.87 15.22 -8.70
N LEU A 322 14.22 15.80 -9.70
CA LEU A 322 14.81 16.43 -10.88
C LEU A 322 15.11 17.90 -10.60
N LYS A 323 16.05 18.10 -9.68
CA LYS A 323 16.57 19.39 -9.25
C LYS A 323 18.10 19.32 -9.19
N ASP A 324 18.75 20.45 -8.89
CA ASP A 324 20.19 20.51 -8.67
C ASP A 324 21.02 19.95 -9.86
N GLY A 325 20.60 20.31 -11.09
CA GLY A 325 21.24 19.89 -12.32
C GLY A 325 20.81 18.52 -12.86
N ARG A 326 19.94 17.77 -12.16
CA ARG A 326 19.36 16.53 -12.67
C ARG A 326 18.11 16.80 -13.51
N SER A 327 18.09 16.24 -14.72
CA SER A 327 16.97 16.35 -15.66
C SER A 327 16.77 15.03 -16.40
N LEU A 328 15.57 14.86 -16.97
CA LEU A 328 15.34 13.81 -17.98
C LEU A 328 16.08 14.19 -19.28
N PRO A 329 16.52 13.21 -20.09
CA PRO A 329 16.30 11.77 -19.94
C PRO A 329 17.19 11.07 -18.91
N LEU A 330 16.62 10.09 -18.21
CA LEU A 330 17.34 9.20 -17.28
C LEU A 330 17.23 7.75 -17.74
N ALA A 331 18.28 6.96 -17.51
CA ALA A 331 18.25 5.50 -17.58
C ALA A 331 18.20 4.91 -16.17
N PHE A 332 17.29 3.96 -15.93
CA PHE A 332 17.22 3.13 -14.73
C PHE A 332 17.52 1.66 -15.05
N PHE A 333 18.13 0.94 -14.11
CA PHE A 333 18.56 -0.45 -14.32
C PHE A 333 17.75 -1.42 -13.46
N ARG A 334 16.77 -2.10 -14.06
CA ARG A 334 15.93 -3.08 -13.36
C ARG A 334 16.54 -4.49 -13.38
N LYS A 335 16.07 -5.35 -12.47
CA LYS A 335 16.42 -6.78 -12.28
C LYS A 335 17.82 -7.08 -11.77
N THR A 336 18.86 -6.63 -12.47
CA THR A 336 20.27 -6.96 -12.19
C THR A 336 21.19 -5.79 -12.50
N ASP A 337 22.45 -5.88 -12.08
CA ASP A 337 23.51 -4.99 -12.52
C ASP A 337 23.68 -5.05 -14.04
N ARG A 338 24.01 -3.91 -14.65
CA ARG A 338 24.14 -3.75 -16.11
C ARG A 338 25.52 -3.24 -16.50
N PRO A 339 26.21 -3.85 -17.48
CA PRO A 339 27.56 -3.44 -17.83
C PRO A 339 27.63 -1.99 -18.34
N LYS A 340 28.71 -1.30 -17.96
CA LYS A 340 29.12 -0.03 -18.56
C LYS A 340 29.96 -0.30 -19.80
N TYR A 341 29.70 0.41 -20.88
CA TYR A 341 30.43 0.31 -22.16
C TYR A 341 31.24 1.58 -22.41
N GLN A 342 32.34 1.44 -23.14
CA GLN A 342 33.16 2.55 -23.63
C GLN A 342 33.59 2.31 -25.07
N ARG A 343 34.03 3.36 -25.75
CA ARG A 343 34.66 3.24 -27.08
C ARG A 343 36.13 2.89 -26.90
N GLY A 344 36.50 1.66 -27.26
CA GLY A 344 37.87 1.16 -27.19
C GLY A 344 38.79 1.74 -28.28
N ALA A 345 40.08 1.40 -28.22
CA ALA A 345 41.11 1.94 -29.14
C ALA A 345 40.84 1.63 -30.63
N GLY A 346 40.14 0.53 -30.92
CA GLY A 346 39.71 0.15 -32.28
C GLY A 346 38.44 0.86 -32.75
N GLY A 347 37.88 1.79 -31.96
CA GLY A 347 36.62 2.46 -32.26
C GLY A 347 35.40 1.54 -32.15
N ARG A 348 35.50 0.42 -31.44
CA ARG A 348 34.37 -0.46 -31.12
C ARG A 348 33.93 -0.28 -29.68
N PHE A 349 32.69 -0.59 -29.38
CA PHE A 349 32.21 -0.65 -28.01
C PHE A 349 32.69 -1.90 -27.30
N GLU A 350 33.22 -1.72 -26.09
CA GLU A 350 33.67 -2.81 -25.23
C GLU A 350 33.19 -2.58 -23.78
N PRO A 351 32.91 -3.65 -23.01
CA PRO A 351 32.62 -3.52 -21.59
C PRO A 351 33.83 -2.93 -20.86
N THR A 352 33.58 -1.99 -19.95
CA THR A 352 34.61 -1.37 -19.10
C THR A 352 35.09 -2.29 -17.97
N GLY A 353 34.39 -3.40 -17.72
CA GLY A 353 34.54 -4.23 -16.53
C GLY A 353 33.78 -3.73 -15.29
N ALA A 354 33.21 -2.52 -15.35
CA ALA A 354 32.32 -1.98 -14.34
C ALA A 354 30.84 -2.10 -14.76
N SER A 355 29.94 -1.98 -13.78
CA SER A 355 28.49 -2.04 -13.99
C SER A 355 27.76 -0.90 -13.30
N PHE A 356 26.62 -0.52 -13.85
CA PHE A 356 25.58 0.16 -13.09
C PHE A 356 24.90 -0.85 -12.17
N ALA A 357 24.83 -0.53 -10.89
CA ALA A 357 24.15 -1.38 -9.92
C ALA A 357 22.65 -1.49 -10.23
N ARG A 358 22.07 -2.63 -9.91
CA ARG A 358 20.62 -2.84 -9.91
C ARG A 358 19.92 -1.71 -9.13
N LEU A 359 18.85 -1.17 -9.71
CA LEU A 359 18.05 -0.04 -9.26
C LEU A 359 18.78 1.32 -9.22
N ALA A 360 20.00 1.41 -9.73
CA ALA A 360 20.64 2.71 -9.95
C ALA A 360 20.00 3.46 -11.13
N SER A 361 20.30 4.76 -11.22
CA SER A 361 19.98 5.59 -12.37
C SER A 361 21.19 6.40 -12.83
N VAL A 362 21.21 6.75 -14.11
CA VAL A 362 22.21 7.62 -14.73
C VAL A 362 21.54 8.60 -15.69
N GLY A 363 22.05 9.83 -15.77
CA GLY A 363 21.62 10.80 -16.78
C GLY A 363 22.03 10.35 -18.18
N LEU A 364 21.20 10.66 -19.17
CA LEU A 364 21.50 10.43 -20.58
C LEU A 364 21.74 11.77 -21.29
N THR A 365 22.60 11.77 -22.31
CA THR A 365 22.82 12.96 -23.15
C THR A 365 21.72 13.13 -24.21
N GLY A 366 20.93 12.08 -24.44
CA GLY A 366 19.98 11.96 -25.54
C GLY A 366 20.61 11.46 -26.85
N ARG A 367 21.94 11.32 -26.91
CA ARG A 367 22.63 10.70 -28.05
C ARG A 367 22.66 9.18 -27.91
N ALA A 368 22.64 8.50 -29.05
CA ALA A 368 22.79 7.06 -29.13
C ALA A 368 23.57 6.69 -30.39
N GLU A 369 24.29 5.58 -30.31
CA GLU A 369 25.05 5.00 -31.41
C GLU A 369 24.55 3.58 -31.67
N VAL A 370 24.69 3.11 -32.91
CA VAL A 370 24.33 1.74 -33.29
C VAL A 370 25.58 1.06 -33.82
N GLU A 371 25.94 -0.06 -33.21
CA GLU A 371 27.07 -0.90 -33.62
C GLU A 371 26.63 -2.36 -33.64
N ASP A 372 26.87 -3.06 -34.76
CA ASP A 372 26.50 -4.47 -34.93
C ASP A 372 25.02 -4.79 -34.59
N GLY A 373 24.11 -3.83 -34.82
CA GLY A 373 22.68 -3.95 -34.53
C GLY A 373 22.30 -3.65 -33.07
N GLU A 374 23.27 -3.44 -32.19
CA GLU A 374 23.04 -3.03 -30.80
C GLU A 374 22.98 -1.50 -30.72
N ARG A 375 21.96 -0.98 -30.04
CA ARG A 375 21.83 0.45 -29.75
C ARG A 375 22.43 0.76 -28.38
N LEU A 376 23.45 1.60 -28.35
CA LEU A 376 24.07 2.10 -27.12
C LEU A 376 23.70 3.56 -26.88
N LEU A 377 23.27 3.86 -25.66
CA LEU A 377 22.90 5.17 -25.17
C LEU A 377 24.10 5.82 -24.53
N GLU A 378 24.42 7.06 -24.92
CA GLU A 378 25.47 7.81 -24.26
C GLU A 378 24.94 8.39 -22.94
N THR A 379 25.68 8.16 -21.87
CA THR A 379 25.36 8.66 -20.54
C THR A 379 26.03 10.00 -20.26
N GLN A 380 25.59 10.70 -19.22
CA GLN A 380 26.24 11.91 -18.73
C GLN A 380 27.56 11.62 -18.00
N GLU A 381 27.89 10.35 -17.71
CA GLU A 381 29.24 9.96 -17.33
C GLU A 381 30.14 10.00 -18.59
N PRO A 382 31.22 10.80 -18.61
CA PRO A 382 32.03 10.99 -19.80
C PRO A 382 32.59 9.68 -20.38
N GLY A 383 32.31 9.43 -21.67
CA GLY A 383 32.80 8.26 -22.39
C GLY A 383 32.11 6.94 -22.03
N VAL A 384 31.08 6.98 -21.17
CA VAL A 384 30.34 5.80 -20.71
C VAL A 384 29.01 5.69 -21.45
N TYR A 385 28.73 4.48 -21.89
CA TYR A 385 27.53 4.10 -22.62
C TYR A 385 26.83 2.92 -21.93
N VAL A 386 25.55 2.75 -22.25
CA VAL A 386 24.78 1.57 -21.84
C VAL A 386 23.93 1.06 -22.99
N ARG A 387 23.74 -0.25 -23.09
CA ARG A 387 22.82 -0.84 -24.07
C ARG A 387 21.39 -0.39 -23.80
N ALA A 388 20.67 -0.02 -24.85
CA ALA A 388 19.29 0.45 -24.74
C ALA A 388 18.36 -0.62 -24.12
N ASP A 389 18.55 -1.89 -24.46
CA ASP A 389 17.73 -3.00 -23.95
C ASP A 389 17.96 -3.30 -22.46
N ASP A 390 19.07 -2.81 -21.90
CA ASP A 390 19.41 -2.96 -20.49
C ASP A 390 18.86 -1.81 -19.63
N ALA A 391 18.37 -0.74 -20.25
CA ALA A 391 17.94 0.49 -19.58
C ALA A 391 16.43 0.73 -19.71
N VAL A 392 15.79 1.06 -18.60
CA VAL A 392 14.48 1.74 -18.62
C VAL A 392 14.76 3.22 -18.84
N VAL A 393 14.49 3.70 -20.06
CA VAL A 393 14.67 5.12 -20.41
C VAL A 393 13.40 5.88 -20.09
N ILE A 394 13.52 6.91 -19.26
CA ILE A 394 12.45 7.83 -18.91
C ILE A 394 12.74 9.16 -19.60
N GLU A 395 11.80 9.61 -20.43
CA GLU A 395 11.85 10.90 -21.15
C GLU A 395 10.72 11.82 -20.66
N ALA A 396 10.91 13.13 -20.82
CA ALA A 396 9.87 14.10 -20.45
C ALA A 396 8.70 14.07 -21.43
N ALA A 397 7.49 14.17 -20.90
CA ALA A 397 6.28 14.31 -21.68
C ALA A 397 6.30 15.58 -22.52
N LYS A 398 5.85 15.47 -23.77
CA LYS A 398 5.76 16.61 -24.71
C LYS A 398 4.48 17.42 -24.56
N ARG A 399 3.47 16.86 -23.87
CA ARG A 399 2.12 17.43 -23.73
C ARG A 399 1.58 17.14 -22.34
N SER A 400 0.77 18.05 -21.83
CA SER A 400 0.14 17.89 -20.52
C SER A 400 -1.26 17.29 -20.67
N PRO A 401 -1.67 16.33 -19.83
CA PRO A 401 -3.05 15.85 -19.79
C PRO A 401 -4.04 16.91 -19.28
N LEU A 402 -3.54 18.10 -18.90
CA LEU A 402 -4.27 19.26 -18.41
C LEU A 402 -4.44 20.36 -19.47
N GLU A 403 -3.95 20.16 -20.70
CA GLU A 403 -4.20 21.10 -21.80
C GLU A 403 -5.71 21.36 -21.96
N GLY A 404 -6.10 22.64 -22.01
CA GLY A 404 -7.50 23.07 -22.07
C GLY A 404 -8.22 23.24 -20.73
N ASP A 405 -7.63 22.83 -19.60
CA ASP A 405 -8.19 23.08 -18.27
C ASP A 405 -7.86 24.54 -17.84
N GLY A 406 -8.81 25.48 -17.99
CA GLY A 406 -8.64 26.93 -17.82
C GLY A 406 -8.59 27.48 -16.38
N ASP A 407 -8.06 26.74 -15.41
CA ASP A 407 -7.93 27.19 -14.01
C ASP A 407 -6.52 27.76 -13.72
N PRO A 408 -6.38 29.06 -13.38
CA PRO A 408 -5.10 29.74 -13.22
C PRO A 408 -4.42 29.58 -11.84
N SER A 409 -4.92 28.72 -10.95
CA SER A 409 -4.37 28.59 -9.59
C SER A 409 -3.27 27.51 -9.47
N SER A 410 -2.04 27.93 -9.07
CA SER A 410 -0.83 27.10 -8.85
C SER A 410 -0.33 26.35 -10.10
N PRO A 411 0.98 26.02 -10.24
CA PRO A 411 1.35 25.03 -11.24
C PRO A 411 0.58 23.74 -10.97
N ARG A 412 -0.11 23.25 -12.00
CA ARG A 412 -1.00 22.11 -11.89
C ARG A 412 -0.17 20.83 -11.87
N LYS A 413 -0.31 20.07 -10.79
CA LYS A 413 0.39 18.80 -10.60
C LYS A 413 -0.29 17.66 -11.34
N TRP A 414 0.50 16.83 -12.00
CA TRP A 414 0.03 15.56 -12.55
C TRP A 414 1.14 14.51 -12.56
N ILE A 415 0.72 13.27 -12.75
CA ILE A 415 1.55 12.08 -12.73
C ILE A 415 1.40 11.35 -14.06
N GLU A 416 2.49 10.85 -14.60
CA GLU A 416 2.55 9.93 -15.73
C GLU A 416 3.03 8.56 -15.26
N VAL A 417 2.36 7.50 -15.72
CA VAL A 417 2.75 6.11 -15.47
C VAL A 417 2.72 5.33 -16.78
N SER A 418 3.83 4.69 -17.12
CA SER A 418 3.90 3.65 -18.15
C SER A 418 3.83 2.26 -17.52
N VAL A 419 2.80 1.50 -17.86
CA VAL A 419 2.58 0.16 -17.32
C VAL A 419 3.63 -0.84 -17.82
N LEU A 420 3.93 -0.87 -19.11
CA LEU A 420 4.91 -1.79 -19.69
C LEU A 420 6.35 -1.30 -19.46
N GLY A 421 6.54 0.02 -19.40
CA GLY A 421 7.82 0.63 -19.06
C GLY A 421 8.21 0.46 -17.59
N GLY A 422 7.22 0.32 -16.69
CA GLY A 422 7.48 0.14 -15.26
C GLY A 422 8.02 1.40 -14.58
N TRP A 423 7.62 2.59 -15.04
CA TRP A 423 8.12 3.86 -14.53
C TRP A 423 7.03 4.88 -14.26
N PHE A 424 7.37 5.87 -13.45
CA PHE A 424 6.51 6.95 -12.97
C PHE A 424 7.25 8.28 -13.07
N VAL A 425 6.57 9.34 -13.52
CA VAL A 425 7.07 10.72 -13.49
C VAL A 425 6.03 11.66 -12.89
N ALA A 426 6.46 12.53 -11.98
CA ALA A 426 5.65 13.62 -11.43
C ALA A 426 6.00 14.94 -12.14
N TYR A 427 4.98 15.74 -12.45
CA TYR A 427 5.12 16.99 -13.18
C TYR A 427 4.43 18.16 -12.46
N GLU A 428 5.04 19.34 -12.57
CA GLU A 428 4.42 20.64 -12.34
C GLU A 428 4.27 21.34 -13.68
N GLU A 429 3.03 21.48 -14.17
CA GLU A 429 2.75 21.84 -15.57
C GLU A 429 3.45 20.88 -16.55
N LEU A 430 4.40 21.32 -17.38
CA LEU A 430 5.20 20.42 -18.24
C LEU A 430 6.60 20.13 -17.68
N THR A 431 6.90 20.62 -16.50
CA THR A 431 8.23 20.45 -15.88
C THR A 431 8.25 19.16 -15.07
N PRO A 432 9.05 18.14 -15.44
CA PRO A 432 9.18 16.94 -14.63
C PRO A 432 9.96 17.28 -13.35
N VAL A 433 9.42 16.92 -12.19
CA VAL A 433 10.02 17.20 -10.87
C VAL A 433 10.52 15.96 -10.15
N PHE A 434 10.01 14.77 -10.52
CA PHE A 434 10.40 13.50 -9.91
C PHE A 434 10.25 12.35 -10.90
N ALA A 435 11.17 11.39 -10.89
CA ALA A 435 11.09 10.17 -11.70
C ALA A 435 11.52 8.93 -10.90
N THR A 436 10.81 7.82 -11.06
CA THR A 436 11.14 6.56 -10.37
C THR A 436 10.70 5.32 -11.16
N LEU A 437 11.16 4.16 -10.72
CA LEU A 437 10.63 2.86 -11.13
C LEU A 437 9.43 2.49 -10.24
N ILE A 438 8.42 1.86 -10.83
CA ILE A 438 7.24 1.35 -10.14
C ILE A 438 7.00 -0.12 -10.47
N SER A 439 6.16 -0.80 -9.69
CA SER A 439 5.66 -2.13 -10.05
C SER A 439 4.16 -2.04 -10.35
N PRO A 440 3.75 -2.13 -11.62
CA PRO A 440 2.34 -2.11 -11.98
C PRO A 440 1.71 -3.49 -11.77
N GLY A 441 0.44 -3.60 -12.15
CA GLY A 441 -0.34 -4.83 -12.13
C GLY A 441 0.37 -5.95 -12.88
N ARG A 442 0.50 -7.13 -12.25
CA ARG A 442 1.12 -8.32 -12.85
C ARG A 442 0.42 -8.77 -14.14
N GLY A 443 -0.83 -8.36 -14.37
CA GLY A 443 -1.56 -8.56 -15.61
C GLY A 443 -1.20 -7.61 -16.76
N GLY A 444 -0.36 -6.60 -16.51
CA GLY A 444 -0.01 -5.57 -17.48
C GLY A 444 -1.18 -4.61 -17.73
N VAL A 445 -1.49 -4.37 -19.00
CA VAL A 445 -2.56 -3.46 -19.43
C VAL A 445 -3.91 -4.17 -19.56
N PRO A 446 -5.05 -3.46 -19.43
CA PRO A 446 -6.37 -4.09 -19.45
C PRO A 446 -6.66 -4.76 -20.79
N ARG A 447 -7.36 -5.91 -20.74
CA ARG A 447 -7.87 -6.61 -21.92
C ARG A 447 -9.29 -6.14 -22.23
N GLN A 448 -9.61 -6.01 -23.51
CA GLN A 448 -10.94 -5.56 -23.93
C GLN A 448 -12.03 -6.51 -23.41
N GLY A 449 -13.07 -5.95 -22.79
CA GLY A 449 -14.21 -6.71 -22.27
C GLY A 449 -13.97 -7.44 -20.94
N ILE A 450 -12.77 -7.36 -20.35
CA ILE A 450 -12.44 -7.99 -19.06
C ILE A 450 -12.11 -6.90 -18.04
N PRO A 451 -12.79 -6.84 -16.89
CA PRO A 451 -12.44 -5.90 -15.82
C PRO A 451 -10.96 -6.02 -15.41
N ALA A 452 -10.28 -4.88 -15.28
CA ALA A 452 -8.83 -4.86 -15.02
C ALA A 452 -8.44 -5.65 -13.75
N ILE A 453 -9.27 -5.55 -12.71
CA ILE A 453 -9.05 -6.21 -11.42
C ILE A 453 -9.02 -7.75 -11.52
N GLU A 454 -9.80 -8.33 -12.44
CA GLU A 454 -9.88 -9.79 -12.63
C GLU A 454 -8.60 -10.37 -13.25
N THR A 455 -7.86 -9.54 -13.98
CA THR A 455 -6.59 -9.93 -14.60
C THR A 455 -5.38 -9.38 -13.85
N ALA A 456 -5.60 -8.70 -12.72
CA ALA A 456 -4.58 -7.91 -12.04
C ALA A 456 -3.86 -6.91 -12.97
N ALA A 457 -4.58 -6.36 -13.94
CA ALA A 457 -4.09 -5.33 -14.84
C ALA A 457 -4.23 -3.94 -14.20
N THR A 458 -3.33 -3.02 -14.53
CA THR A 458 -3.47 -1.61 -14.13
C THR A 458 -4.33 -0.88 -15.15
N PRO A 459 -5.42 -0.19 -14.74
CA PRO A 459 -6.28 0.53 -15.66
C PRO A 459 -5.51 1.66 -16.37
N THR A 460 -5.77 1.85 -17.66
CA THR A 460 -5.19 2.94 -18.46
C THR A 460 -6.23 4.04 -18.68
N GLY A 461 -5.80 5.28 -18.78
CA GLY A 461 -6.67 6.45 -18.91
C GLY A 461 -6.18 7.65 -18.09
N ARG A 462 -7.03 8.68 -18.02
CA ARG A 462 -6.81 9.88 -17.21
C ARG A 462 -7.70 9.83 -15.97
N PHE A 463 -7.08 9.78 -14.82
CA PHE A 463 -7.71 9.65 -13.51
C PHE A 463 -7.42 10.86 -12.63
N ARG A 464 -8.05 10.92 -11.45
CA ARG A 464 -7.78 11.90 -10.40
C ARG A 464 -7.66 11.16 -9.08
N ILE A 465 -6.77 11.64 -8.21
CA ILE A 465 -6.71 11.14 -6.84
C ILE A 465 -8.02 11.47 -6.12
N ASP A 466 -8.76 10.45 -5.68
CA ASP A 466 -10.07 10.62 -5.05
C ASP A 466 -10.05 10.35 -3.53
N GLY A 467 -8.96 9.81 -3.01
CA GLY A 467 -8.75 9.61 -1.57
C GLY A 467 -7.30 9.32 -1.24
N LYS A 468 -6.89 9.71 -0.04
CA LYS A 468 -5.52 9.54 0.48
C LYS A 468 -5.56 9.02 1.90
N PHE A 469 -4.73 8.01 2.20
CA PHE A 469 -4.66 7.35 3.50
C PHE A 469 -3.21 7.11 3.89
N VAL A 470 -2.81 7.55 5.08
CA VAL A 470 -1.45 7.32 5.62
C VAL A 470 -1.14 5.83 5.62
N THR A 471 -2.10 5.02 6.07
CA THR A 471 -2.10 3.58 5.89
C THR A 471 -3.52 3.06 5.67
N ALA A 472 -3.66 1.95 4.94
CA ALA A 472 -4.92 1.21 4.82
C ALA A 472 -4.68 -0.30 4.69
N THR A 473 -5.49 -1.12 5.34
CA THR A 473 -5.46 -2.57 5.12
C THR A 473 -6.22 -2.92 3.84
N MET A 474 -5.58 -3.67 2.96
CA MET A 474 -6.13 -4.13 1.68
C MET A 474 -6.28 -5.65 1.67
N VAL A 475 -7.17 -6.14 0.82
CA VAL A 475 -7.39 -7.58 0.61
C VAL A 475 -7.06 -7.91 -0.84
N SER A 476 -6.41 -9.04 -1.09
CA SER A 476 -6.05 -9.46 -2.44
C SER A 476 -7.30 -9.70 -3.30
N SER A 477 -7.28 -9.20 -4.54
CA SER A 477 -8.36 -9.40 -5.51
C SER A 477 -8.50 -10.84 -5.98
N THR A 478 -7.44 -11.64 -5.86
CA THR A 478 -7.43 -13.05 -6.31
C THR A 478 -7.61 -14.06 -5.17
N ASN A 479 -7.52 -13.61 -3.91
CA ASN A 479 -7.72 -14.45 -2.73
C ASN A 479 -8.12 -13.57 -1.54
N ASP A 480 -9.41 -13.59 -1.18
CA ASP A 480 -9.99 -12.76 -0.13
C ASP A 480 -9.48 -13.08 1.30
N LYS A 481 -8.76 -14.20 1.45
CA LYS A 481 -8.09 -14.58 2.70
C LYS A 481 -6.75 -13.88 2.87
N ILE A 482 -6.12 -13.43 1.77
CA ILE A 482 -4.81 -12.76 1.82
C ILE A 482 -5.01 -11.28 2.12
N VAL A 483 -4.41 -10.84 3.22
CA VAL A 483 -4.52 -9.46 3.71
C VAL A 483 -3.17 -8.75 3.62
N HIS A 484 -3.19 -7.53 3.08
CA HIS A 484 -2.10 -6.59 3.14
C HIS A 484 -2.37 -5.56 4.23
N SER A 485 -1.80 -5.74 5.42
CA SER A 485 -2.04 -4.88 6.58
C SER A 485 -1.33 -3.54 6.46
N GLU A 486 -2.01 -2.46 6.80
CA GLU A 486 -1.45 -1.10 6.87
C GLU A 486 -0.56 -0.74 5.66
N VAL A 487 -1.05 -1.00 4.44
CA VAL A 487 -0.42 -0.60 3.18
C VAL A 487 -0.15 0.89 3.22
N GLN A 488 1.06 1.29 2.85
CA GLN A 488 1.62 2.61 3.13
C GLN A 488 1.16 3.65 2.11
N PHE A 489 0.80 4.85 2.58
CA PHE A 489 0.62 6.06 1.77
C PHE A 489 -0.24 5.85 0.52
N VAL A 490 -1.45 5.32 0.75
CA VAL A 490 -2.39 4.91 -0.29
C VAL A 490 -3.08 6.13 -0.91
N GLN A 491 -3.11 6.19 -2.23
CA GLN A 491 -3.75 7.25 -3.02
C GLN A 491 -4.64 6.61 -4.08
N ASN A 492 -5.94 6.56 -3.82
CA ASN A 492 -6.91 5.97 -4.71
C ASN A 492 -7.11 6.85 -5.95
N PHE A 493 -7.27 6.23 -7.12
CA PHE A 493 -7.50 6.96 -8.36
C PHE A 493 -8.55 6.33 -9.30
N SER A 494 -8.87 5.03 -9.13
CA SER A 494 -9.85 4.34 -9.99
C SER A 494 -10.41 3.08 -9.33
N GLY A 495 -11.60 3.17 -8.73
CA GLY A 495 -12.26 2.04 -8.08
C GLY A 495 -11.36 1.40 -7.02
N PRO A 496 -10.98 0.11 -7.14
CA PRO A 496 -10.08 -0.54 -6.19
C PRO A 496 -8.58 -0.22 -6.39
N HIS A 497 -8.21 0.57 -7.40
CA HIS A 497 -6.81 0.82 -7.77
C HIS A 497 -6.26 2.10 -7.11
N ALA A 498 -5.02 1.99 -6.63
CA ALA A 498 -4.33 3.06 -5.93
C ALA A 498 -2.84 3.12 -6.31
N LEU A 499 -2.23 4.30 -6.10
CA LEU A 499 -0.79 4.45 -5.92
C LEU A 499 -0.49 4.17 -4.45
N HIS A 500 0.47 3.31 -4.10
CA HIS A 500 0.83 3.08 -2.70
C HIS A 500 2.23 2.49 -2.53
N GLY A 501 2.76 2.55 -1.30
CA GLY A 501 4.00 1.88 -0.93
C GLY A 501 3.80 0.36 -0.84
N ALA A 502 4.72 -0.40 -1.41
CA ALA A 502 4.78 -1.85 -1.24
C ALA A 502 6.06 -2.23 -0.48
N TYR A 503 5.91 -2.56 0.80
CA TYR A 503 7.04 -2.95 1.66
C TYR A 503 7.45 -4.42 1.49
N TRP A 504 6.65 -5.23 0.78
CA TRP A 504 6.81 -6.69 0.68
C TRP A 504 7.66 -7.15 -0.52
N HIS A 505 8.12 -6.23 -1.39
CA HIS A 505 9.02 -6.56 -2.50
C HIS A 505 9.86 -5.34 -2.91
N ASP A 506 10.90 -5.57 -3.72
CA ASP A 506 11.77 -4.52 -4.27
C ASP A 506 11.93 -4.64 -5.81
N ALA A 507 11.01 -5.35 -6.49
CA ALA A 507 11.04 -5.60 -7.92
C ALA A 507 10.55 -4.40 -8.77
N TRP A 508 11.10 -3.21 -8.49
CA TRP A 508 10.75 -1.98 -9.19
C TRP A 508 11.13 -2.05 -10.68
N GLY A 509 10.25 -1.57 -11.54
CA GLY A 509 10.34 -1.72 -12.99
C GLY A 509 9.68 -2.99 -13.50
N GLU A 510 9.21 -3.90 -12.65
CA GLU A 510 8.56 -5.16 -13.04
C GLU A 510 7.09 -5.23 -12.61
N PRO A 511 6.21 -5.86 -13.41
CA PRO A 511 4.84 -6.15 -13.00
C PRO A 511 4.78 -7.07 -11.78
N LYS A 512 4.15 -6.62 -10.69
CA LYS A 512 3.99 -7.39 -9.43
C LYS A 512 2.66 -7.22 -8.74
N SER A 513 2.03 -6.05 -8.83
CA SER A 513 0.87 -5.71 -8.01
C SER A 513 -0.39 -6.49 -8.44
N GLY A 514 -1.44 -6.42 -7.62
CA GLY A 514 -2.79 -6.89 -7.98
C GLY A 514 -3.58 -5.98 -8.93
N GLY A 515 -2.95 -4.93 -9.48
CA GLY A 515 -3.57 -3.91 -10.35
C GLY A 515 -3.20 -2.48 -9.96
N CYS A 516 -2.83 -2.25 -8.70
CA CYS A 516 -2.31 -0.97 -8.20
C CYS A 516 -0.99 -0.56 -8.88
N VAL A 517 -0.54 0.66 -8.62
CA VAL A 517 0.82 1.10 -8.95
C VAL A 517 1.62 1.09 -7.65
N ASN A 518 2.49 0.11 -7.48
CA ASN A 518 3.32 0.01 -6.30
C ASN A 518 4.55 0.93 -6.46
N LEU A 519 4.79 1.75 -5.45
CA LEU A 519 6.00 2.54 -5.27
C LEU A 519 6.85 1.96 -4.14
N SER A 520 8.13 2.31 -4.11
CA SER A 520 8.96 2.07 -2.93
C SER A 520 8.39 2.79 -1.70
N PRO A 521 8.60 2.27 -0.47
CA PRO A 521 8.14 2.95 0.73
C PRO A 521 8.57 4.42 0.82
N ILE A 522 9.81 4.72 0.40
CA ILE A 522 10.37 6.08 0.39
C ILE A 522 9.63 6.95 -0.63
N ASP A 523 9.48 6.48 -1.87
CA ASP A 523 8.82 7.23 -2.94
C ASP A 523 7.33 7.42 -2.65
N ALA A 524 6.66 6.41 -2.10
CA ALA A 524 5.25 6.48 -1.72
C ALA A 524 5.01 7.60 -0.71
N LYS A 525 5.86 7.70 0.33
CA LYS A 525 5.79 8.78 1.31
C LYS A 525 6.01 10.15 0.67
N GLN A 526 7.05 10.28 -0.15
CA GLN A 526 7.38 11.54 -0.82
C GLN A 526 6.25 12.00 -1.76
N MET A 527 5.73 11.09 -2.59
CA MET A 527 4.64 11.39 -3.51
C MET A 527 3.34 11.66 -2.76
N PHE A 528 3.04 10.95 -1.68
CA PHE A 528 1.87 11.25 -0.86
C PHE A 528 1.92 12.64 -0.22
N ALA A 529 3.10 13.13 0.14
CA ALA A 529 3.26 14.50 0.62
C ALA A 529 3.14 15.53 -0.52
N TRP A 530 3.63 15.21 -1.72
CA TRP A 530 3.64 16.13 -2.86
C TRP A 530 2.29 16.26 -3.59
N THR A 531 1.51 15.18 -3.69
CA THR A 531 0.23 15.17 -4.42
C THR A 531 -0.89 15.90 -3.69
N ASP A 532 -1.86 16.36 -4.47
CA ASP A 532 -3.06 17.04 -3.99
C ASP A 532 -4.30 16.13 -4.07
N PRO A 533 -5.29 16.32 -3.18
CA PRO A 533 -5.28 17.26 -2.06
C PRO A 533 -4.30 16.84 -0.94
N PRO A 534 -3.71 17.79 -0.19
CA PRO A 534 -2.88 17.45 0.97
C PRO A 534 -3.75 16.85 2.08
N VAL A 535 -3.26 15.82 2.75
CA VAL A 535 -3.91 15.30 3.97
C VAL A 535 -3.57 16.26 5.11
N PRO A 536 -4.58 16.87 5.78
CA PRO A 536 -4.29 17.82 6.85
C PRO A 536 -3.56 17.18 8.03
N GLU A 537 -2.83 18.00 8.78
CA GLU A 537 -2.12 17.55 9.97
C GLU A 537 -3.09 16.88 10.97
N GLY A 538 -2.68 15.72 11.51
CA GLY A 538 -3.47 14.93 12.44
C GLY A 538 -4.53 14.04 11.79
N TRP A 539 -4.84 14.23 10.50
CA TRP A 539 -5.74 13.35 9.76
C TRP A 539 -4.99 12.11 9.28
N HIS A 540 -5.64 10.95 9.34
CA HIS A 540 -5.08 9.69 8.84
C HIS A 540 -5.59 9.35 7.44
N GLY A 541 -6.81 9.76 7.12
CA GLY A 541 -7.39 9.61 5.80
C GLY A 541 -8.22 10.81 5.38
N LEU A 542 -8.29 11.04 4.07
CA LEU A 542 -9.01 12.12 3.41
C LEU A 542 -9.70 11.57 2.16
N ARG A 543 -10.95 11.97 1.92
CA ARG A 543 -11.58 11.88 0.60
C ARG A 543 -11.42 13.21 -0.13
N ALA A 544 -11.08 13.13 -1.41
CA ALA A 544 -11.08 14.31 -2.24
C ALA A 544 -12.50 14.83 -2.42
N SER A 545 -12.65 16.13 -2.28
CA SER A 545 -13.90 16.85 -2.37
C SER A 545 -13.60 18.28 -2.80
N ARG A 546 -14.61 19.04 -3.22
CA ARG A 546 -14.38 20.42 -3.69
C ARG A 546 -13.72 21.30 -2.63
N ASP A 547 -14.06 21.11 -1.37
CA ASP A 547 -13.47 21.79 -0.22
C ASP A 547 -12.05 21.32 0.11
N ALA A 548 -11.62 20.13 -0.35
CA ALA A 548 -10.25 19.65 -0.21
C ALA A 548 -9.26 20.26 -1.20
N GLY A 549 -9.76 20.99 -2.19
CA GLY A 549 -8.96 21.52 -3.28
C GLY A 549 -8.87 20.56 -4.45
N ARG A 550 -8.03 20.91 -5.42
CA ARG A 550 -7.88 20.14 -6.66
C ARG A 550 -7.13 18.84 -6.41
N SER A 551 -7.59 17.76 -7.02
CA SER A 551 -6.85 16.50 -7.06
C SER A 551 -5.78 16.49 -8.13
N THR A 552 -4.61 15.92 -7.82
CA THR A 552 -3.60 15.57 -8.83
C THR A 552 -4.20 14.62 -9.86
N VAL A 553 -3.92 14.89 -11.13
CA VAL A 553 -4.31 14.02 -12.25
C VAL A 553 -3.28 12.91 -12.41
N VAL A 554 -3.75 11.69 -12.66
CA VAL A 554 -2.91 10.52 -12.93
C VAL A 554 -3.19 10.04 -14.35
N LEU A 555 -2.22 10.22 -15.24
CA LEU A 555 -2.25 9.68 -16.60
C LEU A 555 -1.54 8.33 -16.60
N ILE A 556 -2.29 7.27 -16.87
CA ILE A 556 -1.75 5.90 -16.98
C ILE A 556 -1.90 5.44 -18.41
N HIS A 557 -0.78 5.04 -19.02
CA HIS A 557 -0.75 4.53 -20.38
C HIS A 557 0.04 3.23 -20.46
N ARG A 558 0.13 2.70 -21.68
CA ARG A 558 0.85 1.46 -21.96
C ARG A 558 2.33 1.60 -21.64
#